data_AF-A0A3B0XGP3-F1
#
_entry.id   AF-A0A3B0XGP3-F1
#
_cell.length_a   1.000
_cell.length_b   1.000
_cell.length_c   1.000
_cell.angle_alpha   90.00
_cell.angle_beta   90.00
_cell.angle_gamma   90.00
#
_symmetry.space_group_name_H-M   'P 1'
#
loop_
_entity.id
_entity.type
_entity.pdbx_description
1 polymer ?
#
loop_
_entity_poly.entity_id
_entity_poly.type
_entity_poly.pdbx_seq_one_letter_code
_entity_poly.pdbx_strand_id
1 'polypeptide(L)'
;RDIKTTLGMDVLKSKTPEMVEKEILMYIVVFNVMRQIIYDVSDQYKPSQFSFKSSIQTLLSYHHQYGSKEGRSTHQFKKSLLSEIAYCLLYQREGRVEPRQIKRRKKPFKWLTKPRREIIDDLCLKCA
;
A
#
# COMPACT_ATOMS: atom_id res chain seq x y z
N ARG A 1 -6.66 3.07 -0.67
CA ARG A 1 -5.49 3.78 -1.26
C ARG A 1 -4.74 2.83 -2.19
N ASP A 2 -4.39 1.66 -1.71
CA ASP A 2 -3.56 0.67 -2.41
C ASP A 2 -4.02 0.35 -3.84
N ILE A 3 -5.28 -0.06 -4.02
CA ILE A 3 -5.81 -0.39 -5.36
C ILE A 3 -5.83 0.83 -6.29
N LYS A 4 -6.47 1.93 -5.87
CA LYS A 4 -6.64 3.10 -6.74
C LYS A 4 -5.33 3.84 -7.04
N THR A 5 -4.43 3.96 -6.06
CA THR A 5 -3.24 4.82 -6.18
C THR A 5 -1.93 4.07 -6.27
N THR A 6 -1.74 2.99 -5.50
CA THR A 6 -0.46 2.25 -5.53
C THR A 6 -0.39 1.34 -6.74
N LEU A 7 -1.49 0.68 -7.10
CA LEU A 7 -1.58 -0.10 -8.35
C LEU A 7 -1.90 0.77 -9.57
N GLY A 8 -2.41 2.00 -9.40
CA GLY A 8 -2.73 2.90 -10.51
C GLY A 8 -4.06 2.62 -11.21
N MET A 9 -5.05 2.06 -10.50
CA MET A 9 -6.41 1.84 -11.04
C MET A 9 -7.24 3.14 -11.15
N ASP A 10 -6.69 4.31 -10.82
CA ASP A 10 -7.41 5.58 -10.89
C ASP A 10 -7.71 6.04 -12.32
N VAL A 11 -6.87 5.67 -13.28
CA VAL A 11 -7.09 5.94 -14.71
C VAL A 11 -6.97 4.64 -15.50
N LEU A 12 -8.11 4.12 -15.96
CA LEU A 12 -8.18 2.91 -16.78
C LEU A 12 -7.87 3.25 -18.24
N LYS A 13 -7.18 2.34 -18.94
CA LYS A 13 -6.71 2.55 -20.32
C LYS A 13 -7.64 1.95 -21.37
N SER A 14 -8.46 0.98 -20.98
CA SER A 14 -9.39 0.27 -21.86
C SER A 14 -10.49 1.21 -22.37
N LYS A 15 -10.92 0.99 -23.62
CA LYS A 15 -11.92 1.84 -24.30
C LYS A 15 -13.31 1.23 -24.39
N THR A 16 -13.42 -0.09 -24.26
CA THR A 16 -14.70 -0.81 -24.32
C THR A 16 -15.10 -1.29 -22.92
N PRO A 17 -16.41 -1.35 -22.60
CA PRO A 17 -16.88 -1.75 -21.28
C PRO A 17 -16.38 -3.15 -20.88
N GLU A 18 -16.41 -4.10 -21.81
CA GLU A 18 -15.92 -5.46 -21.59
C GLU A 18 -14.42 -5.52 -21.23
N MET A 19 -13.59 -4.66 -21.84
CA MET A 19 -12.16 -4.60 -21.52
C MET A 19 -11.89 -3.87 -20.21
N VAL A 20 -12.70 -2.85 -19.89
CA VAL A 20 -12.67 -2.15 -18.60
C VAL A 20 -12.95 -3.13 -17.45
N GLU A 21 -13.93 -4.01 -17.59
CA GLU A 21 -14.22 -5.05 -16.58
C GLU A 21 -13.02 -5.97 -16.36
N LYS A 22 -12.39 -6.45 -17.44
CA LYS A 22 -11.17 -7.28 -17.37
C LYS A 22 -10.01 -6.54 -16.72
N GLU A 23 -9.82 -5.27 -17.04
CA GLU A 23 -8.78 -4.42 -16.45
C GLU A 23 -8.99 -4.29 -14.93
N ILE A 24 -10.22 -4.02 -14.49
CA ILE A 24 -10.56 -3.94 -13.06
C ILE A 24 -10.33 -5.30 -12.36
N LEU A 25 -10.78 -6.39 -12.97
CA LEU A 25 -10.57 -7.74 -12.42
C LEU A 25 -9.08 -8.04 -12.23
N MET A 26 -8.24 -7.66 -13.20
CA MET A 26 -6.79 -7.85 -13.09
C MET A 26 -6.21 -7.08 -11.89
N TYR A 27 -6.63 -5.83 -11.66
CA TYR A 27 -6.21 -5.08 -10.48
C TYR A 27 -6.62 -5.75 -9.16
N ILE A 28 -7.84 -6.31 -9.10
CA ILE A 28 -8.33 -7.05 -7.92
C ILE A 28 -7.49 -8.31 -7.69
N VAL A 29 -7.18 -9.06 -8.75
CA VAL A 29 -6.33 -10.26 -8.67
C VAL A 29 -4.95 -9.90 -8.12
N VAL A 30 -4.28 -8.90 -8.70
CA VAL A 30 -2.95 -8.45 -8.24
C VAL A 30 -3.00 -8.00 -6.79
N PHE A 31 -4.01 -7.22 -6.41
CA PHE A 31 -4.19 -6.76 -5.04
C PHE A 31 -4.31 -7.92 -4.05
N ASN A 32 -5.16 -8.90 -4.36
CA ASN A 32 -5.40 -10.05 -3.49
C ASN A 32 -4.17 -10.95 -3.38
N VAL A 33 -3.47 -11.21 -4.49
CA VAL A 33 -2.22 -11.99 -4.46
C VAL A 33 -1.16 -11.30 -3.60
N MET A 34 -0.95 -9.99 -3.79
CA MET A 34 -0.01 -9.23 -2.96
C MET A 34 -0.41 -9.23 -1.48
N ARG A 35 -1.71 -9.13 -1.18
CA ARG A 35 -2.21 -9.20 0.20
C ARG A 35 -2.01 -10.57 0.81
N GLN A 36 -2.17 -11.65 0.05
CA GLN A 36 -1.88 -13.00 0.52
C GLN A 36 -0.38 -13.18 0.80
N ILE A 37 0.50 -12.70 -0.07
CA ILE A 37 1.96 -12.76 0.16
C ILE A 37 2.33 -12.01 1.45
N ILE A 38 1.75 -10.83 1.68
CA ILE A 38 1.95 -10.08 2.93
C ILE A 38 1.41 -10.86 4.13
N TYR A 39 0.22 -11.46 4.00
CA TYR A 39 -0.39 -12.26 5.05
C TYR A 39 0.51 -13.45 5.46
N ASP A 40 1.06 -14.16 4.48
CA ASP A 40 1.92 -15.33 4.70
C ASP A 40 3.21 -14.99 5.46
N VAL A 41 3.69 -13.74 5.40
CA VAL A 41 4.89 -13.27 6.13
C VAL A 41 4.57 -12.49 7.40
N SER A 42 3.29 -12.24 7.68
CA SER A 42 2.81 -11.38 8.76
C SER A 42 2.66 -12.11 10.10
N ASP A 43 3.65 -12.91 10.47
CA ASP A 43 3.60 -13.77 11.66
C ASP A 43 3.43 -12.96 12.96
N GLN A 44 4.34 -12.00 13.20
CA GLN A 44 4.35 -11.20 14.43
C GLN A 44 3.55 -9.89 14.35
N TYR A 45 3.23 -9.42 13.13
CA TYR A 45 2.64 -8.11 12.89
C TYR A 45 1.36 -8.24 12.07
N LYS A 46 0.40 -7.35 12.27
CA LYS A 46 -0.83 -7.37 11.46
C LYS A 46 -0.51 -7.04 9.99
N PRO A 47 -1.17 -7.67 8.99
CA PRO A 47 -1.02 -7.32 7.57
C PRO A 47 -1.22 -5.84 7.24
N SER A 48 -1.99 -5.11 8.05
CA SER A 48 -2.21 -3.66 7.93
C SER A 48 -1.00 -2.82 8.29
N GLN A 49 -0.03 -3.37 9.03
CA GLN A 49 1.22 -2.70 9.41
C GLN A 49 2.29 -2.80 8.32
N PHE A 50 2.07 -3.57 7.26
CA PHE A 50 2.99 -3.69 6.14
C PHE A 50 2.73 -2.61 5.08
N SER A 51 3.81 -2.11 4.49
CA SER A 51 3.80 -1.15 3.40
C SER A 51 3.52 -1.88 2.09
N PHE A 52 2.25 -1.82 1.63
CA PHE A 52 1.85 -2.40 0.35
C PHE A 52 2.72 -1.92 -0.83
N LYS A 53 3.12 -0.64 -0.82
CA LYS A 53 4.00 -0.07 -1.85
C LYS A 53 5.40 -0.68 -1.81
N SER A 54 5.99 -0.81 -0.63
CA SER A 54 7.33 -1.39 -0.48
C SER A 54 7.32 -2.85 -0.88
N SER A 55 6.30 -3.63 -0.47
CA SER A 55 6.16 -5.04 -0.86
C SER A 55 6.10 -5.23 -2.39
N ILE A 56 5.37 -4.37 -3.11
CA ILE A 56 5.35 -4.38 -4.58
C ILE A 56 6.72 -4.06 -5.16
N GLN A 57 7.39 -3.02 -4.65
CA GLN A 57 8.71 -2.63 -5.12
C GLN A 57 9.72 -3.77 -4.93
N THR A 58 9.72 -4.42 -3.75
CA THR A 58 10.54 -5.59 -3.47
C THR A 58 10.28 -6.71 -4.47
N LEU A 59 9.00 -7.04 -4.74
CA LEU A 59 8.64 -8.06 -5.72
C LEU A 59 9.16 -7.73 -7.14
N LEU A 60 8.98 -6.48 -7.58
CA LEU A 60 9.45 -6.03 -8.89
C LEU A 60 10.99 -6.02 -9.00
N SER A 61 11.69 -5.61 -7.94
CA SER A 61 13.16 -5.68 -7.88
C SER A 61 13.66 -7.12 -8.01
N TYR A 62 12.96 -8.08 -7.42
CA TYR A 62 13.27 -9.49 -7.57
C TYR A 62 12.95 -10.01 -8.97
N HIS A 63 11.87 -9.56 -9.63
CA HIS A 63 11.61 -9.92 -11.02
C HIS A 63 12.81 -9.63 -11.94
N HIS A 64 13.47 -8.48 -11.76
CA HIS A 64 14.69 -8.14 -12.52
C HIS A 64 15.87 -9.09 -12.24
N GLN A 65 15.99 -9.60 -11.01
CA GLN A 65 17.04 -10.56 -10.63
C GLN A 65 16.75 -11.98 -11.11
N TYR A 66 15.48 -12.34 -11.32
CA TYR A 66 15.09 -13.68 -11.74
C TYR A 66 15.65 -14.10 -13.11
N GLY A 67 15.89 -13.12 -14.01
CA GLY A 67 16.49 -13.35 -15.32
C GLY A 67 17.98 -13.71 -15.27
N SER A 68 18.69 -13.26 -14.24
CA SER A 68 20.11 -13.56 -14.00
C SER A 68 20.22 -14.71 -13.00
N LYS A 69 19.92 -15.93 -13.44
CA LYS A 69 19.97 -17.14 -12.59
C LYS A 69 21.42 -17.42 -12.15
N GLU A 70 21.86 -16.79 -11.07
CA GLU A 70 23.10 -17.11 -10.34
C GLU A 70 22.96 -18.42 -9.56
N GLY A 71 22.62 -19.53 -10.23
CA GLY A 71 22.64 -20.88 -9.63
C GLY A 71 21.67 -21.13 -8.46
N ARG A 72 20.84 -20.16 -8.06
CA ARG A 72 19.87 -20.31 -6.95
C ARG A 72 18.66 -21.11 -7.39
N SER A 73 18.21 -22.04 -6.53
CA SER A 73 16.94 -22.75 -6.75
C SER A 73 15.75 -21.80 -6.61
N THR A 74 14.64 -22.10 -7.29
CA THR A 74 13.38 -21.35 -7.17
C THR A 74 12.91 -21.25 -5.72
N HIS A 75 13.15 -22.28 -4.91
CA HIS A 75 12.80 -22.30 -3.49
C HIS A 75 13.60 -21.27 -2.68
N GLN A 76 14.93 -21.23 -2.87
CA GLN A 76 15.79 -20.26 -2.19
C GLN A 76 15.42 -18.82 -2.59
N PHE A 77 15.13 -18.60 -3.87
CA PHE A 77 14.70 -17.30 -4.36
C PHE A 77 13.38 -16.84 -3.72
N LYS A 78 12.38 -17.74 -3.68
CA LYS A 78 11.10 -17.49 -3.00
C LYS A 78 11.33 -17.15 -1.52
N LYS A 79 12.15 -17.93 -0.82
CA LYS A 79 12.44 -17.71 0.61
C LYS A 79 13.08 -16.34 0.85
N SER A 80 14.06 -15.96 0.02
CA SER A 80 14.73 -14.66 0.08
C SER A 80 13.75 -13.50 -0.17
N LEU A 81 12.88 -13.63 -1.17
CA LEU A 81 11.85 -12.63 -1.45
C LEU A 81 10.90 -12.45 -0.26
N LEU A 82 10.41 -13.56 0.31
CA LEU A 82 9.49 -13.50 1.45
C LEU A 82 10.15 -12.88 2.69
N SER A 83 11.44 -13.17 2.94
CA SER A 83 12.16 -12.53 4.03
C SER A 83 12.31 -11.02 3.83
N GLU A 84 12.56 -10.54 2.61
CA GLU A 84 12.62 -9.11 2.33
C GLU A 84 11.26 -8.41 2.50
N ILE A 85 10.17 -9.08 2.08
CA ILE A 85 8.82 -8.56 2.28
C ILE A 85 8.47 -8.51 3.77
N ALA A 86 8.97 -9.44 4.59
CA ALA A 86 8.77 -9.41 6.05
C ALA A 86 9.34 -8.15 6.71
N TYR A 87 10.37 -7.53 6.12
CA TYR A 87 10.93 -6.25 6.58
C TYR A 87 10.22 -5.01 6.05
N CYS A 88 9.21 -5.15 5.18
CA CYS A 88 8.44 -4.03 4.62
C CYS A 88 7.41 -3.45 5.61
N LEU A 89 7.81 -3.20 6.86
CA LEU A 89 6.95 -2.64 7.89
C LEU A 89 6.80 -1.13 7.76
N LEU A 90 5.61 -0.62 8.05
CA LEU A 90 5.35 0.80 8.18
C LEU A 90 5.81 1.25 9.56
N TYR A 91 6.68 2.26 9.58
CA TYR A 91 7.05 2.94 10.81
C TYR A 91 5.82 3.61 11.44
N GLN A 92 5.39 3.13 12.60
CA GLN A 92 4.29 3.74 13.35
C GLN A 92 4.78 5.02 14.02
N ARG A 93 4.19 6.15 13.62
CA ARG A 93 4.45 7.45 14.24
C ARG A 93 3.40 7.68 15.32
N GLU A 94 3.63 7.09 16.49
CA GLU A 94 2.73 7.24 17.63
C GLU A 94 2.55 8.73 17.97
N GLY A 95 1.32 9.12 18.32
CA GLY A 95 0.96 10.50 18.60
C GLY A 95 0.82 11.43 17.37
N ARG A 96 1.11 10.96 16.15
CA ARG A 96 0.94 11.78 14.95
C ARG A 96 -0.48 11.69 14.38
N VAL A 97 -1.25 12.75 14.57
CA VAL A 97 -2.55 12.96 13.91
C VAL A 97 -2.47 14.21 13.05
N GLU A 98 -2.68 14.06 11.74
CA GLU A 98 -2.61 15.17 10.78
C GLU A 98 -4.01 15.45 10.23
N PRO A 99 -4.72 16.49 10.72
CA PRO A 99 -6.05 16.80 10.24
C PRO A 99 -5.99 17.19 8.76
N ARG A 100 -6.83 16.54 7.93
CA ARG A 100 -6.90 16.77 6.48
C ARG A 100 -7.71 18.03 6.16
N GLN A 101 -7.28 19.15 6.73
CA GLN A 101 -7.90 20.47 6.68
C GLN A 101 -6.89 21.55 6.27
N ILE A 102 -7.32 22.51 5.47
CA ILE A 102 -6.47 23.57 4.89
C ILE A 102 -6.81 24.95 5.48
N LYS A 103 -5.80 25.81 5.66
CA LYS A 103 -5.97 27.19 6.17
C LYS A 103 -6.40 28.20 5.09
N ARG A 104 -6.06 27.96 3.82
CA ARG A 104 -6.33 28.88 2.70
C ARG A 104 -6.81 28.08 1.48
N ARG A 105 -7.71 28.65 0.67
CA ARG A 105 -8.43 27.91 -0.38
C ARG A 105 -7.72 27.92 -1.73
N LYS A 106 -7.49 26.72 -2.29
CA LYS A 106 -7.63 26.44 -3.74
C LYS A 106 -8.07 24.99 -4.08
N LYS A 107 -8.37 24.11 -3.12
CA LYS A 107 -8.76 22.69 -3.35
C LYS A 107 -9.97 22.28 -2.47
N PRO A 108 -10.75 21.24 -2.84
CA PRO A 108 -11.91 20.75 -2.09
C PRO A 108 -11.50 20.00 -0.81
N PHE A 109 -10.92 20.70 0.15
CA PHE A 109 -10.63 20.18 1.49
C PHE A 109 -11.38 20.99 2.54
N LYS A 110 -11.70 20.35 3.68
CA LYS A 110 -12.32 21.02 4.82
C LYS A 110 -11.43 22.17 5.30
N TRP A 111 -12.04 23.22 5.83
CA TRP A 111 -11.31 24.35 6.39
C TRP A 111 -10.76 24.01 7.78
N LEU A 112 -9.57 24.54 8.07
CA LEU A 112 -8.99 24.52 9.40
C LEU A 112 -9.53 25.73 10.19
N THR A 113 -10.70 25.57 10.81
CA THR A 113 -11.44 26.66 11.49
C THR A 113 -11.02 26.87 12.94
N LYS A 114 -10.39 25.88 13.56
CA LYS A 114 -9.83 25.94 14.92
C LYS A 114 -8.30 25.78 14.88
N PRO A 115 -7.58 26.13 15.97
CA PRO A 115 -6.17 25.77 16.13
C PRO A 115 -5.94 24.28 15.86
N ARG A 116 -4.82 23.94 15.19
CA ARG A 116 -4.53 22.57 14.78
C ARG A 116 -4.51 21.59 15.96
N ARG A 117 -4.07 22.04 17.14
CA ARG A 117 -3.98 21.23 18.36
C ARG A 117 -5.36 20.77 18.84
N GLU A 118 -6.34 21.67 18.91
CA GLU A 118 -7.72 21.32 19.29
C GLU A 118 -8.35 20.31 18.33
N ILE A 119 -8.08 20.44 17.03
CA ILE A 119 -8.60 19.50 16.03
C ILE A 119 -7.93 18.13 16.17
N ILE A 120 -6.63 18.11 16.51
CA ILE A 120 -5.91 16.87 16.82
C ILE A 120 -6.55 16.20 18.05
N ASP A 121 -6.79 16.95 19.12
CA ASP A 121 -7.43 16.43 20.33
C ASP A 121 -8.85 15.90 20.04
N ASP A 122 -9.67 16.66 19.30
CA ASP A 122 -11.01 16.25 18.83
C ASP A 122 -10.97 14.96 17.99
N LEU A 123 -9.90 14.74 17.20
CA LEU A 123 -9.72 13.54 16.37
C LEU A 123 -9.17 12.36 17.18
N CYS A 124 -8.26 12.60 18.12
CA CYS A 124 -7.72 11.59 19.02
C CYS A 124 -8.81 11.03 19.95
N LEU A 125 -9.69 11.89 20.47
CA LEU A 125 -10.83 11.50 21.32
C LEU A 125 -11.87 10.64 20.60
N LYS A 126 -11.97 10.74 19.27
CA LYS A 126 -12.89 9.93 18.44
C LYS A 126 -12.30 8.59 18.00
N CYS A 127 -11.02 8.36 18.26
CA CYS A 127 -10.31 7.13 17.94
C CYS A 127 -10.15 6.19 19.14
N ALA A 128 -10.60 6.61 20.33
CA ALA A 128 -10.78 5.78 21.52
C ALA A 128 -12.18 5.16 21.52
#